data_AF-A0A832T353-F1
#
_entry.id   AF-A0A832T353-F1
#
_cell.length_a   1.000
_cell.length_b   1.000
_cell.length_c   1.000
_cell.angle_alpha   90.00
_cell.angle_beta   90.00
_cell.angle_gamma   90.00
#
_symmetry.space_group_name_H-M   'P 1'
#
loop_
_entity.id
_entity.type
_entity.pdbx_description
1 polymer ?
#
loop_
_entity_poly.entity_id
_entity_poly.type
_entity_poly.pdbx_seq_one_letter_code
_entity_poly.pdbx_strand_id
1 'polypeptide(L)' 'MQRRRTLIGSFLVSTSIIISEISVFIFVGVFNIDISFGLLLLFISLIFLSLGLYLIMYPPPIVID' A
#
# COMPACT_ATOMS: atom_id res chain seq x y z
N MET A 1 18.48 -10.72 5.85
CA MET A 1 17.37 -9.79 6.24
C MET A 1 16.75 -9.06 5.05
N GLN A 2 17.51 -8.71 4.00
CA GLN A 2 17.03 -7.97 2.82
C GLN A 2 15.88 -8.67 2.07
N ARG A 3 15.99 -9.97 1.76
CA ARG A 3 14.90 -10.74 1.10
C ARG A 3 13.55 -10.71 1.83
N ARG A 4 13.57 -10.78 3.18
CA ARG A 4 12.33 -10.71 3.99
C ARG A 4 11.70 -9.32 3.92
N ARG A 5 12.51 -8.25 3.94
CA ARG A 5 12.01 -6.87 3.78
C ARG A 5 11.41 -6.63 2.41
N THR A 6 12.04 -7.14 1.35
CA THR A 6 11.50 -7.05 -0.01
C THR A 6 10.18 -7.79 -0.13
N LEU A 7 10.04 -8.99 0.45
CA LEU A 7 8.77 -9.74 0.48
C LEU A 7 7.66 -8.98 1.20
N ILE A 8 7.95 -8.41 2.38
CA ILE A 8 6.98 -7.62 3.15
C ILE A 8 6.61 -6.35 2.39
N GLY A 9 7.60 -5.67 1.79
CA GLY A 9 7.37 -4.49 0.98
C GLY A 9 6.51 -4.78 -0.24
N SER A 10 6.81 -5.85 -0.99
CA SER A 10 5.99 -6.26 -2.13
C SER A 10 4.58 -6.63 -1.73
N PHE A 11 4.41 -7.28 -0.57
CA PHE A 11 3.09 -7.60 -0.04
C PHE A 11 2.29 -6.33 0.26
N LEU A 12 2.89 -5.36 0.97
CA LEU A 12 2.26 -4.07 1.28
C LEU A 12 1.87 -3.29 0.02
N VAL A 13 2.75 -3.26 -1.00
CA VAL A 13 2.44 -2.63 -2.30
C VAL A 13 1.26 -3.32 -2.96
N SER A 14 1.25 -4.65 -3.06
CA SER A 14 0.12 -5.39 -3.64
C SER A 14 -1.19 -5.14 -2.91
N THR A 15 -1.17 -5.16 -1.57
CA THR A 15 -2.35 -4.84 -0.76
C THR A 15 -2.83 -3.41 -1.01
N SER A 16 -1.92 -2.44 -1.13
CA SER A 16 -2.28 -1.05 -1.40
C SER A 16 -3.01 -0.89 -2.74
N ILE A 17 -2.58 -1.61 -3.77
CA ILE A 17 -3.20 -1.58 -5.11
C ILE A 17 -4.63 -2.12 -5.02
N ILE A 18 -4.83 -3.26 -4.34
CA ILE A 18 -6.16 -3.87 -4.18
C ILE A 18 -7.11 -2.92 -3.43
N ILE A 19 -6.64 -2.30 -2.33
CA ILE A 19 -7.44 -1.34 -1.57
C ILE A 19 -7.80 -0.12 -2.43
N SER A 20 -6.86 0.35 -3.25
CA SER A 20 -7.08 1.47 -4.17
C SER A 20 -8.13 1.15 -5.23
N GLU A 21 -8.10 -0.05 -5.83
CA GLU A 21 -9.13 -0.51 -6.77
C GLU A 21 -10.52 -0.56 -6.13
N ILE A 22 -10.62 -1.06 -4.90
CA ILE A 22 -11.89 -1.08 -4.15
C ILE A 22 -12.41 0.34 -3.92
N SER A 23 -11.52 1.29 -3.57
CA SER A 23 -11.88 2.70 -3.42
C SER A 23 -12.41 3.30 -4.74
N VAL A 24 -11.77 2.98 -5.88
CA VAL A 24 -12.25 3.40 -7.20
C VAL A 24 -13.63 2.83 -7.52
N PHE A 25 -13.90 1.56 -7.21
CA PHE A 25 -15.23 0.98 -7.40
C PHE A 25 -16.32 1.67 -6.59
N ILE A 26 -15.99 2.18 -5.38
CA ILE A 26 -16.90 2.99 -4.59
C ILE A 26 -17.16 4.34 -5.28
N PHE A 27 -16.12 5.02 -5.78
CA PHE A 27 -16.30 6.32 -6.46
C PHE A 27 -17.05 6.24 -7.79
N VAL A 28 -16.89 5.14 -8.53
CA VAL A 28 -17.63 4.88 -9.77
C VAL A 28 -19.09 4.48 -9.49
N GLY A 29 -19.44 4.18 -8.24
CA GLY A 29 -20.80 3.80 -7.85
C GLY A 29 -21.13 2.32 -8.09
N VAL A 30 -20.11 1.46 -8.22
CA VAL A 30 -20.31 0.00 -8.29
C VAL A 30 -20.79 -0.53 -6.95
N PHE A 31 -20.25 0.01 -5.85
CA PHE A 31 -20.72 -0.26 -4.50
C PHE A 31 -21.55 0.91 -3.98
N ASN A 32 -22.75 0.63 -3.49
CA ASN A 32 -23.63 1.63 -2.86
C ASN A 32 -23.20 1.88 -1.40
N ILE A 33 -22.04 2.51 -1.24
CA ILE A 33 -21.42 2.86 0.04
C ILE A 33 -21.08 4.35 0.02
N ASP A 34 -21.06 4.99 1.18
CA ASP A 34 -20.70 6.41 1.31
C ASP A 34 -19.32 6.73 0.71
N ILE A 35 -19.27 7.84 -0.03
CA ILE A 35 -18.06 8.37 -0.66
C ILE A 35 -16.93 8.59 0.37
N SER A 36 -17.29 8.97 1.60
CA SER A 36 -16.36 9.14 2.72
C SER A 36 -15.57 7.87 3.02
N PHE A 37 -16.19 6.70 2.87
CA PHE A 37 -15.52 5.40 3.06
C PHE A 37 -14.51 5.13 1.95
N GLY A 38 -14.86 5.47 0.70
CA GLY A 38 -13.94 5.43 -0.44
C GLY A 38 -12.71 6.31 -0.23
N LEU A 39 -12.89 7.55 0.26
CA LEU A 39 -11.79 8.47 0.60
C LEU A 39 -10.90 7.89 1.70
N LEU A 40 -11.48 7.31 2.75
CA LEU A 40 -10.72 6.69 3.84
C LEU A 40 -9.88 5.51 3.35
N LEU A 41 -10.44 4.63 2.52
CA LEU A 41 -9.73 3.52 1.88
C LEU A 41 -8.55 4.02 1.03
N LEU A 42 -8.73 5.12 0.30
CA LEU A 42 -7.68 5.72 -0.52
C LEU A 42 -6.52 6.27 0.32
N PHE A 43 -6.80 6.89 1.47
CA PHE A 43 -5.74 7.32 2.38
C PHE A 43 -4.99 6.14 2.99
N ILE A 44 -5.69 5.07 3.36
CA ILE A 44 -5.06 3.84 3.87
C ILE A 44 -4.17 3.21 2.80
N SER A 45 -4.63 3.13 1.55
CA SER A 45 -3.83 2.57 0.46
C SER A 45 -2.55 3.37 0.24
N LEU A 46 -2.60 4.70 0.27
CA LEU A 46 -1.41 5.57 0.17
C LEU A 46 -0.39 5.31 1.28
N ILE A 47 -0.84 5.08 2.51
CA ILE A 47 0.05 4.74 3.63
C ILE A 47 0.73 3.39 3.38
N PHE A 48 -0.04 2.38 2.98
CA PHE A 48 0.50 1.04 2.68
C PHE A 48 1.49 1.07 1.52
N LEU A 49 1.18 1.83 0.47
CA LEU A 49 2.04 2.01 -0.69
C LEU A 49 3.36 2.66 -0.29
N SER A 50 3.32 3.76 0.48
CA SER A 50 4.53 4.47 0.90
C SER A 50 5.42 3.61 1.79
N LEU A 51 4.85 2.88 2.75
CA LEU A 51 5.59 1.94 3.60
C LEU A 51 6.16 0.76 2.79
N GLY A 52 5.38 0.22 1.86
CA GLY A 52 5.80 -0.87 0.99
C GLY A 52 7.00 -0.48 0.12
N LEU A 53 6.93 0.70 -0.52
CA LEU A 53 8.01 1.26 -1.31
C LEU A 53 9.24 1.57 -0.45
N TYR A 54 9.06 2.15 0.75
CA TYR A 54 10.17 2.42 1.67
C TYR A 54 10.95 1.15 2.01
N LEU A 55 10.26 0.04 2.26
CA LEU A 55 10.90 -1.24 2.59
C LEU A 55 11.66 -1.86 1.41
N ILE A 56 11.22 -1.59 0.18
CA ILE A 56 11.86 -2.08 -1.06
C ILE A 56 13.05 -1.20 -1.44
N MET A 57 12.87 0.13 -1.46
CA MET A 57 13.82 1.08 -2.05
C MET A 57 14.97 1.49 -1.11
N TYR A 58 14.76 1.48 0.20
CA TYR A 58 15.80 1.81 1.17
C TYR A 58 16.36 0.54 1.82
N PRO A 59 17.34 -0.16 1.20
CA PRO A 59 18.07 -1.20 1.90
C PRO A 59 18.73 -0.58 3.16
N PRO A 60 18.85 -1.34 4.27
CA PRO A 60 19.51 -0.80 5.46
C PRO A 60 20.95 -0.43 5.09
N PRO A 61 21.54 0.62 5.71
CA PRO A 61 22.95 0.91 5.51
C PRO A 61 23.70 -0.37 5.87
N ILE A 62 24.48 -0.87 4.92
CA ILE A 62 25.39 -1.97 5.18
C ILE A 62 26.31 -1.42 6.27
N VAL A 63 26.14 -1.90 7.50
CA VAL A 63 27.12 -1.65 8.56
C VAL A 63 28.34 -2.43 8.08
N ILE A 64 29.27 -1.71 7.46
CA ILE A 64 30.59 -2.22 7.12
C ILE A 64 31.33 -2.22 8.46
N ASP A 65 31.26 -3.34 9.16
CA ASP A 65 32.25 -3.69 10.19
C ASP A 65 33.55 -4.14 9.50
#